data_AF-A0A759Q4B6-F1
#
_entry.id   AF-A0A759Q4B6-F1
#
_cell.length_a   1.000
_cell.length_b   1.000
_cell.length_c   1.000
_cell.angle_alpha   90.00
_cell.angle_beta   90.00
_cell.angle_gamma   90.00
#
_symmetry.space_group_name_H-M   'P 1'
#
loop_
_entity.id
_entity.type
_entity.pdbx_description
1 polymer ?
#
loop_
_entity_poly.entity_id
_entity_poly.type
_entity_poly.pdbx_seq_one_letter_code
_entity_poly.pdbx_strand_id
1 'polypeptide(L)' 'MKKIVVAVLVGLALGSIGVANAAGYKNTVSIGYAYTDLSGWLSGNANGANIKYNWEDLDSGFGAMGSVT' A
#
# COMPACT_ATOMS: atom_id res chain seq x y z
N MET A 1 12.16 14.18 -17.05
CA MET A 1 12.19 12.84 -16.40
C MET A 1 11.88 12.89 -14.91
N LYS A 2 12.64 13.61 -14.06
CA LYS A 2 12.40 13.65 -12.59
C LYS A 2 10.98 14.11 -12.18
N LYS A 3 10.40 15.09 -12.88
CA LYS A 3 9.08 15.66 -12.53
C LYS A 3 7.90 14.72 -12.78
N ILE A 4 7.99 13.86 -13.82
CA ILE A 4 6.93 12.88 -14.14
C ILE A 4 6.96 11.73 -13.14
N VAL A 5 8.15 11.26 -12.77
CA VAL A 5 8.31 10.21 -11.75
C VAL A 5 7.74 10.66 -10.40
N VAL A 6 8.01 11.91 -10.00
CA VAL A 6 7.43 12.48 -8.76
C VAL A 6 5.90 12.61 -8.87
N ALA A 7 5.37 13.04 -10.01
CA ALA A 7 3.92 13.16 -10.21
C ALA A 7 3.22 11.79 -10.18
N VAL A 8 3.84 10.74 -10.74
CA VAL A 8 3.33 9.36 -10.67
C VAL A 8 3.42 8.81 -9.26
N LEU A 9 4.53 9.05 -8.55
CA LEU A 9 4.71 8.61 -7.16
C LEU A 9 3.70 9.28 -6.21
N VAL A 10 3.47 10.59 -6.38
CA VAL A 10 2.49 11.36 -5.61
C VAL A 10 1.06 10.98 -6.01
N GLY A 11 0.78 10.75 -7.30
CA GLY A 11 -0.52 10.28 -7.76
C GLY A 11 -0.87 8.88 -7.27
N LEU A 12 0.11 7.98 -7.17
CA LEU A 12 -0.05 6.65 -6.57
C LEU A 12 -0.18 6.74 -5.04
N ALA A 13 0.56 7.63 -4.38
CA ALA A 13 0.47 7.80 -2.93
C ALA A 13 -0.85 8.45 -2.48
N LEU A 14 -1.42 9.36 -3.29
CA LEU A 14 -2.66 10.07 -2.98
C LEU A 14 -3.91 9.37 -3.53
N GLY A 15 -3.80 8.66 -4.66
CA GLY A 15 -4.93 8.02 -5.33
C GLY A 15 -5.27 6.61 -4.85
N SER A 16 -4.52 6.08 -3.89
CA SER A 16 -4.58 4.66 -3.54
C SER A 16 -5.45 4.32 -2.34
N ILE A 17 -5.94 5.31 -1.59
CA ILE A 17 -6.74 5.08 -0.39
C ILE A 17 -8.22 5.15 -0.73
N GLY A 18 -8.81 4.00 -1.07
CA GLY A 18 -10.26 3.83 -1.16
C GLY A 18 -10.81 3.41 0.20
N VAL A 19 -11.60 4.29 0.84
CA VAL A 19 -12.29 3.95 2.10
C VAL A 19 -13.77 3.69 1.80
N ALA A 20 -14.19 2.43 1.96
CA ALA A 20 -15.60 2.06 1.94
C ALA A 20 -16.06 1.80 3.38
N ASN A 21 -16.95 2.67 3.87
CA ASN A 21 -17.58 2.54 5.18
C ASN A 21 -18.94 1.87 5.00
N ALA A 22 -19.13 0.71 5.63
CA ALA A 22 -20.44 0.13 5.89
C ALA A 22 -20.69 0.24 7.40
N ALA A 23 -21.94 0.40 7.85
CA ALA A 23 -22.24 0.53 9.27
C ALA A 23 -21.62 -0.66 10.05
N GLY A 24 -20.67 -0.37 10.96
CA GLY A 24 -19.93 -1.35 11.75
C GLY A 24 -18.50 -1.68 11.27
N TYR A 25 -18.13 -1.38 10.01
CA TYR A 25 -16.83 -1.77 9.46
C TYR A 25 -16.21 -0.71 8.54
N LYS A 26 -14.89 -0.54 8.64
CA LYS A 26 -14.09 0.34 7.77
C LYS A 26 -13.11 -0.49 6.96
N ASN A 27 -13.14 -0.31 5.64
CA ASN A 27 -12.23 -0.97 4.72
C ASN A 27 -11.28 0.06 4.13
N THR A 28 -9.99 -0.23 4.14
CA THR A 28 -8.96 0.63 3.54
C THR A 28 -8.13 -0.20 2.57
N VAL A 29 -8.17 0.17 1.29
CA VAL A 29 -7.22 -0.33 0.28
C VAL A 29 -6.06 0.66 0.19
N SER A 30 -4.83 0.18 0.02
CA SER A 30 -3.68 1.03 -0.32
C SER A 30 -2.76 0.33 -1.31
N ILE A 31 -2.17 1.10 -2.22
CA ILE A 31 -1.16 0.64 -3.17
C ILE A 31 0.03 1.60 -3.12
N GLY A 32 1.23 1.04 -3.05
CA GLY A 32 2.46 1.80 -2.94
C GLY A 32 3.59 1.15 -3.70
N TYR A 33 4.61 1.95 -4.00
CA TYR A 33 5.85 1.42 -4.54
C TYR A 33 6.62 0.69 -3.43
N ALA A 34 7.05 -0.53 -3.69
CA ALA A 34 7.82 -1.34 -2.77
C ALA A 34 9.29 -1.35 -3.20
N TYR A 35 10.16 -1.21 -2.20
CA TYR A 35 11.59 -1.22 -2.37
C TYR A 35 12.20 -2.32 -1.50
N THR A 36 12.90 -3.26 -2.12
CA THR A 36 13.59 -4.35 -1.42
C THR A 36 15.09 -4.25 -1.62
N ASP A 37 15.82 -4.14 -0.51
CA ASP A 37 17.28 -4.23 -0.48
C ASP A 37 17.68 -5.71 -0.42
N LEU A 38 18.25 -6.21 -1.52
CA LEU A 38 18.72 -7.58 -1.62
C LEU A 38 20.23 -7.62 -1.34
N SER A 39 20.63 -8.43 -0.35
CA SER A 39 22.03 -8.71 -0.05
C SER A 39 22.44 -10.09 -0.56
N GLY A 40 23.75 -10.30 -0.75
CA GLY A 40 24.32 -11.55 -1.26
C GLY A 40 24.69 -11.51 -2.74
N TRP A 41 24.72 -12.68 -3.40
CA TRP A 41 25.22 -12.82 -4.77
C TRP A 41 24.37 -12.10 -5.84
N LEU A 42 23.10 -11.83 -5.53
CA LEU A 42 22.14 -11.05 -6.31
C LEU A 42 21.95 -9.63 -5.74
N SER A 43 23.04 -9.04 -5.24
CA SER A 43 23.03 -7.71 -4.62
C SER A 43 22.42 -6.65 -5.55
N GLY A 44 21.43 -5.91 -5.04
CA GLY A 44 20.81 -4.81 -5.78
C GLY A 44 19.41 -4.44 -5.29
N ASN A 45 18.82 -3.49 -6.01
CA ASN A 45 17.49 -2.95 -5.76
C ASN A 45 16.44 -3.75 -6.53
N ALA A 46 15.61 -4.52 -5.82
CA ALA A 46 14.38 -5.08 -6.41
C ALA A 46 13.22 -4.10 -6.20
N ASN A 47 12.69 -3.63 -7.32
CA ASN A 47 11.54 -2.75 -7.38
C ASN A 47 10.27 -3.59 -7.44
N GLY A 48 9.25 -3.23 -6.67
CA GLY A 48 7.96 -3.89 -6.66
C GLY A 48 6.81 -2.92 -6.43
N ALA A 49 5.60 -3.45 -6.39
CA ALA A 49 4.42 -2.72 -5.94
C ALA A 49 3.80 -3.51 -4.80
N ASN A 50 3.43 -2.83 -3.72
CA ASN A 50 2.74 -3.44 -2.60
C ASN A 50 1.28 -3.01 -2.60
N ILE A 51 0.37 -3.97 -2.45
CA ILE A 51 -1.04 -3.74 -2.26
C ILE A 51 -1.40 -4.24 -0.86
N LYS A 52 -2.07 -3.40 -0.07
CA LYS A 52 -2.61 -3.76 1.24
C LYS A 52 -4.10 -3.57 1.28
N TYR A 53 -4.76 -4.49 1.98
CA TYR A 53 -6.16 -4.39 2.33
C TYR A 53 -6.28 -4.47 3.85
N ASN A 54 -6.90 -3.46 4.45
CA ASN A 54 -7.15 -3.39 5.87
C ASN A 54 -8.66 -3.41 6.12
N TRP A 55 -9.09 -4.27 7.02
CA TRP A 55 -10.45 -4.34 7.52
C TRP A 55 -10.42 -4.05 9.02
N GLU A 56 -11.24 -3.11 9.45
CA GLU A 56 -11.40 -2.71 10.86
C GLU A 56 -12.87 -2.84 11.25
N ASP A 57 -13.13 -3.53 12.35
CA ASP A 57 -14.41 -3.51 13.06
C ASP A 57 -14.42 -2.31 14.01
N LEU A 58 -15.37 -1.41 13.78
CA LEU A 58 -15.46 -0.13 14.48
C LEU A 58 -16.03 -0.27 15.90
N ASP A 59 -16.74 -1.36 16.18
CA ASP A 59 -17.40 -1.58 17.46
C ASP A 59 -16.51 -2.40 18.42
N SER A 60 -15.75 -3.36 17.90
CA SER A 60 -14.85 -4.19 18.71
C SER A 60 -13.44 -3.60 18.87
N GLY A 61 -13.04 -2.66 18.00
CA GLY A 61 -11.69 -2.08 17.98
C GLY A 61 -10.62 -3.03 17.43
N PHE A 62 -11.02 -4.20 16.92
CA PHE A 62 -10.12 -5.16 16.29
C PHE A 62 -10.16 -5.05 14.76
N GLY A 63 -9.10 -5.51 14.11
CA GLY A 63 -9.00 -5.49 12.65
C GLY A 63 -8.00 -6.53 12.14
N ALA A 64 -8.03 -6.74 10.83
CA ALA A 64 -7.12 -7.62 10.12
C ALA A 64 -6.59 -6.92 8.86
N MET A 65 -5.31 -7.16 8.56
CA MET A 65 -4.66 -6.62 7.37
C MET A 65 -4.03 -7.75 6.56
N GLY A 66 -4.27 -7.73 5.25
CA GLY A 66 -3.55 -8.54 4.27
C GLY A 66 -2.66 -7.65 3.39
N SER A 67 -1.52 -8.19 2.95
CA SER A 67 -0.66 -7.51 1.97
C SER A 67 -0.04 -8.48 0.99
N VAL A 68 0.12 -8.03 -0.27
CA VAL A 68 0.86 -8.73 -1.33
C VAL A 68 1.87 -7.77 -1.96
N THR A 69 3.08 -8.27 -2.26
CA THR A 69 4.19 -7.52 -2.86
C THR A 69 4.77 -8.30 -4.03
#